data_AF-A0A7W0U7T4-F1
#
_entry.id   AF-A0A7W0U7T4-F1
#
_cell.length_a   1.000
_cell.length_b   1.000
_cell.length_c   1.000
_cell.angle_alpha   90.00
_cell.angle_beta   90.00
_cell.angle_gamma   90.00
#
_symmetry.space_group_name_H-M   'P 1'
#
loop_
_entity.id
_entity.type
_entity.pdbx_description
1 polymer ?
#
loop_
_entity_poly.entity_id
_entity_poly.type
_entity_poly.pdbx_seq_one_letter_code
_entity_poly.pdbx_strand_id
1 'polypeptide(L)'
;MAIPETRSFDLAATEGEDTAIIALARSAASGERRLLPVFIPNDERFFWSPEWQAGERDFAADRDEGKLRRFSSGRELIDWLKSDDPD
;
A
#
# COMPACT_ATOMS: atom_id res chain seq x y z
N MET A 1 -9.71 4.32 7.33
CA MET A 1 -8.48 4.99 6.86
C MET A 1 -8.49 4.86 5.34
N ALA A 2 -8.60 5.98 4.60
CA ALA A 2 -8.70 5.95 3.14
C ALA A 2 -7.29 6.07 2.55
N ILE A 3 -6.85 5.06 1.83
CA ILE A 3 -5.58 5.10 1.08
C ILE A 3 -5.79 6.10 -0.07
N PRO A 4 -5.01 7.18 -0.17
CA PRO A 4 -5.13 8.12 -1.28
C PRO A 4 -4.86 7.39 -2.61
N GLU A 5 -5.65 7.68 -3.64
CA GLU A 5 -5.38 7.16 -4.99
C GLU A 5 -4.07 7.76 -5.51
N THR A 6 -2.97 7.01 -5.37
CA THR A 6 -1.65 7.39 -5.87
C THR A 6 -1.62 7.15 -7.38
N ARG A 7 -1.64 8.24 -8.16
CA ARG A 7 -1.24 8.18 -9.57
C ARG A 7 0.29 8.12 -9.63
N SER A 8 0.82 7.16 -10.37
CA SER A 8 2.25 6.94 -10.57
C SER A 8 2.93 8.19 -11.12
N PHE A 9 4.00 8.63 -10.46
CA PHE A 9 4.93 9.63 -10.97
C PHE A 9 6.35 9.07 -10.87
N ASP A 10 7.17 9.39 -11.86
CA ASP A 10 8.55 8.90 -11.99
C ASP A 10 9.37 9.21 -10.72
N LEU A 11 9.81 8.14 -10.06
CA LEU A 11 10.60 8.19 -8.84
C LEU A 11 12.06 8.48 -9.22
N ALA A 12 12.46 9.75 -9.21
CA ALA A 12 13.88 10.12 -9.25
C ALA A 12 14.48 9.90 -7.85
N ALA A 13 14.85 8.65 -7.54
CA ALA A 13 15.52 8.32 -6.29
C ALA A 13 16.98 8.80 -6.34
N THR A 14 17.29 9.87 -5.63
CA THR A 14 18.68 10.21 -5.27
C THR A 14 19.08 9.40 -4.04
N GLU A 15 20.18 8.64 -4.13
CA GLU A 15 20.69 7.84 -3.02
C GLU A 15 21.08 8.73 -1.82
N GLY A 16 20.74 8.29 -0.60
CA GLY A 16 21.23 8.87 0.65
C GLY A 16 20.31 9.87 1.38
N GLU A 17 19.27 10.42 0.74
CA GLU A 17 18.40 11.44 1.34
C GLU A 17 16.91 11.03 1.30
N ASP A 18 16.12 11.57 2.23
CA ASP A 18 14.66 11.43 2.24
C ASP A 18 14.12 11.70 0.83
N THR A 19 13.30 10.78 0.31
CA THR A 19 12.82 10.91 -1.05
C THR A 19 11.59 11.80 -1.07
N ALA A 20 11.70 12.94 -1.74
CA ALA A 20 10.57 13.81 -1.99
C ALA A 20 9.74 13.26 -3.17
N ILE A 21 8.48 12.94 -2.93
CA ILE A 21 7.51 12.62 -3.98
C ILE A 21 6.41 13.68 -4.04
N ILE A 22 5.71 13.75 -5.16
CA ILE A 22 4.49 14.55 -5.28
C ILE A 22 3.29 13.62 -5.10
N ALA A 23 2.58 13.78 -3.99
CA ALA A 23 1.37 13.01 -3.68
C ALA A 23 0.10 13.78 -4.07
N LEU A 24 -0.91 13.07 -4.58
CA LEU A 24 -2.24 13.61 -4.79
C LEU A 24 -3.06 13.48 -3.50
N ALA A 25 -3.25 14.58 -2.77
CA ALA A 25 -4.06 14.62 -1.56
C ALA A 25 -5.50 15.06 -1.88
N ARG A 26 -6.47 14.52 -1.13
CA ARG A 26 -7.88 14.93 -1.19
C ARG A 26 -8.32 15.51 0.16
N SER A 27 -8.88 16.71 0.15
CA SER A 27 -9.50 17.35 1.31
C SER A 27 -10.73 16.54 1.76
N ALA A 28 -10.76 16.15 3.03
CA ALA A 28 -11.91 15.45 3.60
C ALA A 28 -13.15 16.36 3.71
N ALA A 29 -12.96 17.66 3.92
CA ALA A 29 -14.05 18.62 4.12
C ALA A 29 -14.65 19.13 2.80
N SER A 30 -13.80 19.40 1.80
CA SER A 30 -14.23 20.02 0.54
C SER A 30 -14.17 19.07 -0.66
N GLY A 31 -13.53 17.91 -0.54
CA GLY A 31 -13.30 16.99 -1.66
C GLY A 31 -12.28 17.47 -2.69
N GLU A 32 -11.71 18.67 -2.52
CA GLU A 32 -10.70 19.27 -3.39
C GLU A 32 -9.44 18.40 -3.46
N ARG A 33 -8.84 18.31 -4.64
CA ARG A 33 -7.61 17.54 -4.90
C ARG A 33 -6.43 18.49 -5.10
N ARG A 34 -5.32 18.25 -4.40
CA ARG A 34 -4.09 19.06 -4.49
C ARG A 34 -2.86 18.16 -4.57
N LEU A 35 -1.85 18.63 -5.29
CA LEU A 35 -0.52 18.01 -5.31
C LEU A 35 0.30 18.59 -4.17
N LEU A 36 0.82 17.74 -3.30
CA LEU A 36 1.64 18.14 -2.15
C LEU A 36 2.98 17.40 -2.17
N PRO A 37 4.09 18.09 -1.86
CA PRO A 37 5.35 17.42 -1.63
C PRO A 37 5.27 16.62 -0.33
N VAL A 38 5.71 15.36 -0.39
CA VAL A 38 5.81 14.47 0.76
C VAL A 38 7.21 13.91 0.82
N PHE A 39 7.84 14.00 1.99
CA PHE A 39 9.13 13.37 2.26
C PHE A 39 8.87 11.96 2.80
N ILE A 40 9.48 10.97 2.16
CA ILE A 40 9.41 9.58 2.58
C ILE A 40 10.75 9.21 3.21
N PRO A 41 10.74 8.75 4.48
CA PRO A 41 11.92 8.17 5.11
C PRO A 41 12.53 7.06 4.26
N ASN A 42 13.85 6.98 4.27
CA ASN A 42 14.59 6.02 3.43
C ASN A 42 14.14 4.56 3.64
N ASP A 43 13.91 4.17 4.90
CA ASP A 43 13.45 2.86 5.33
C ASP A 43 11.99 2.54 4.94
N GLU A 44 11.21 3.55 4.58
CA GLU A 44 9.82 3.41 4.13
C GLU A 44 9.66 3.47 2.60
N ARG A 45 10.71 3.82 1.84
CA ARG A 45 10.65 3.98 0.37
C ARG A 45 10.06 2.78 -0.34
N PHE A 46 10.35 1.59 0.13
CA PHE A 46 9.88 0.34 -0.47
C PHE A 46 8.35 0.26 -0.55
N PHE A 47 7.62 0.81 0.44
CA PHE A 47 6.15 0.84 0.44
C PHE A 47 5.58 1.71 -0.70
N TRP A 48 6.38 2.60 -1.26
CA TRP A 48 6.01 3.50 -2.34
C TRP A 48 6.51 3.03 -3.71
N SER A 49 7.12 1.83 -3.78
CA SER A 49 7.51 1.24 -5.05
C SER A 49 6.27 0.89 -5.89
N PRO A 50 6.34 0.96 -7.23
CA PRO A 50 5.24 0.57 -8.10
C PRO A 50 4.75 -0.87 -7.83
N GLU A 51 5.66 -1.78 -7.51
CA GLU A 51 5.37 -3.18 -7.21
C GLU A 51 4.56 -3.32 -5.92
N TRP A 52 4.97 -2.66 -4.84
CA TRP A 52 4.22 -2.68 -3.59
C TRP A 52 2.82 -2.07 -3.77
N GLN A 53 2.73 -0.92 -4.44
CA GLN A 53 1.46 -0.25 -4.72
C GLN A 53 0.54 -1.10 -5.62
N ALA A 54 1.10 -1.95 -6.50
CA ALA A 54 0.31 -2.93 -7.25
C ALA A 54 -0.27 -4.00 -6.33
N GLY A 55 0.54 -4.58 -5.45
CA GLY A 55 0.07 -5.56 -4.47
C GLY A 55 -1.01 -5.01 -3.54
N GLU A 56 -0.91 -3.76 -3.10
CA GLU A 56 -1.95 -3.09 -2.30
C GLU A 56 -3.29 -2.98 -3.06
N ARG A 57 -3.25 -2.71 -4.37
CA ARG A 57 -4.47 -2.67 -5.20
C ARG A 57 -5.07 -4.06 -5.37
N ASP A 58 -4.25 -5.08 -5.63
CA ASP A 58 -4.70 -6.45 -5.81
C ASP A 58 -5.32 -6.98 -4.50
N PHE A 59 -4.67 -6.72 -3.36
CA PHE A 59 -5.22 -7.07 -2.04
C PHE A 59 -6.54 -6.35 -1.75
N ALA A 60 -6.66 -5.06 -2.10
CA ALA A 60 -7.91 -4.32 -1.93
C ALA A 60 -9.04 -4.90 -2.80
N ALA A 61 -8.74 -5.29 -4.04
CA ALA A 61 -9.69 -5.97 -4.92
C ALA A 61 -10.14 -7.32 -4.33
N ASP A 62 -9.20 -8.15 -3.88
CA ASP A 62 -9.52 -9.45 -3.28
C ASP A 62 -10.34 -9.31 -1.98
N ARG A 63 -10.08 -8.26 -1.18
CA ARG A 63 -10.90 -7.91 -0.02
C ARG A 63 -12.33 -7.58 -0.42
N ASP A 64 -12.49 -6.70 -1.40
CA ASP A 64 -13.80 -6.18 -1.80
C ASP A 64 -14.62 -7.26 -2.51
N GLU A 65 -13.96 -8.21 -3.18
CA GLU A 65 -14.55 -9.41 -3.77
C GLU A 65 -14.78 -10.55 -2.76
N GLY A 66 -14.35 -10.39 -1.51
CA GLY A 66 -14.56 -11.38 -0.44
C GLY A 66 -13.69 -12.64 -0.57
N LYS A 67 -12.61 -12.59 -1.34
CA LYS A 67 -11.66 -13.70 -1.56
C LYS A 67 -10.71 -13.94 -0.38
N LEU A 68 -10.64 -12.99 0.56
CA LEU A 68 -9.73 -13.10 1.71
C LEU A 68 -10.21 -14.12 2.74
N ARG A 69 -9.34 -15.07 3.07
CA ARG A 69 -9.52 -15.95 4.23
C ARG A 69 -9.28 -15.18 5.52
N ARG A 70 -10.20 -15.30 6.47
CA ARG A 70 -10.03 -14.78 7.84
C ARG A 70 -9.66 -15.92 8.77
N PHE A 71 -8.73 -15.64 9.67
CA PHE A 71 -8.37 -16.54 10.77
C PHE A 71 -8.81 -15.91 12.09
N SER A 72 -9.33 -16.71 13.00
CA SER A 72 -9.73 -16.30 14.34
C SER A 72 -8.53 -16.04 15.26
N SER A 73 -7.36 -16.59 14.92
CA SER A 73 -6.12 -16.39 15.68
C SER A 73 -4.87 -16.56 14.82
N GLY A 74 -3.74 -16.02 15.30
CA GLY A 74 -2.43 -16.27 14.67
C GLY A 74 -2.00 -17.73 14.72
N ARG A 75 -2.46 -18.51 15.73
CA ARG A 75 -2.20 -19.95 15.83
C ARG A 75 -2.82 -20.69 14.65
N GLU A 76 -4.08 -20.38 14.35
CA GLU A 76 -4.85 -20.96 13.25
C GLU A 76 -4.20 -20.62 11.89
N LEU A 77 -3.77 -19.36 11.70
CA LEU A 77 -3.02 -18.95 10.51
C LEU A 77 -1.73 -19.78 10.33
N ILE A 78 -0.95 -19.92 11.41
CA ILE A 78 0.32 -20.68 11.36
C ILE A 78 0.07 -22.15 11.06
N ASP A 79 -0.95 -22.75 11.66
CA ASP A 79 -1.29 -24.15 11.43
C ASP A 79 -1.75 -24.38 9.98
N TRP A 80 -2.48 -23.44 9.38
CA TRP A 80 -2.83 -23.47 7.96
C TRP A 80 -1.62 -23.28 7.03
N LEU A 81 -0.70 -22.35 7.32
CA LEU A 81 0.51 -22.17 6.51
C LEU A 81 1.44 -23.40 6.53
N LYS A 82 1.32 -24.24 7.55
CA LYS A 82 2.08 -25.48 7.70
C LYS A 82 1.38 -26.70 7.13
N SER A 83 0.09 -26.61 6.79
CA SER A 83 -0.59 -27.72 6.11
C SER A 83 -0.14 -27.75 4.66
N ASP A 84 0.40 -28.89 4.22
CA ASP A 84 1.01 -29.13 2.90
C ASP A 84 -0.02 -29.17 1.74
N ASP A 85 -1.21 -28.60 1.94
CA ASP A 85 -2.33 -28.61 1.00
C ASP A 85 -2.97 -27.22 0.94
N PRO A 86 -2.49 -26.34 0.04
CA PRO A 86 -3.12 -25.07 -0.24
C PRO A 86 -4.25 -25.28 -1.25
N ASP A 87 -5.49 -25.41 -0.78
CA ASP A 87 -6.70 -25.16 -1.58
C ASP A 87 -6.60 -23.83 -2.35
#